data_AF-A0A6L7Z557-F1
#
_entry.id   AF-A0A6L7Z557-F1
#
_cell.length_a   1.000
_cell.length_b   1.000
_cell.length_c   1.000
_cell.angle_alpha   90.00
_cell.angle_beta   90.00
_cell.angle_gamma   90.00
#
_symmetry.space_group_name_H-M   'P 1'
#
loop_
_entity.id
_entity.type
_entity.pdbx_description
1 polymer ?
#
loop_
_entity_poly.entity_id
_entity_poly.type
_entity_poly.pdbx_seq_one_letter_code
_entity_poly.pdbx_strand_id
1 'polypeptide(L)'
;MGVRLLVGTSKGGFWVTSKGRREWAVEGPFFKGWKVTAGLRLAGGGWMAAVASDIYGPAIFLSEDGEEWEQVAEGPEYPDGDDRRLRQVWTLRENRGTVYAGVQDAGLFTSGDGGRSWEPVPGLNDHETR
;
A
#
# COMPACT_ATOMS: atom_id res chain seq x y z
N MET A 1 0.92 26.39 -7.39
CA MET A 1 1.47 25.17 -6.76
C MET A 1 1.07 23.97 -7.60
N GLY A 2 2.03 23.15 -8.01
CA GLY A 2 1.75 21.91 -8.73
C GLY A 2 1.13 20.84 -7.82
N VAL A 3 0.44 19.87 -8.41
CA VAL A 3 -0.17 18.72 -7.74
C VAL A 3 0.26 17.45 -8.46
N ARG A 4 0.53 16.40 -7.69
CA ARG A 4 0.74 15.02 -8.16
C ARG A 4 -0.17 14.11 -7.34
N LEU A 5 -0.94 13.26 -8.02
CA LEU A 5 -1.88 12.32 -7.42
C LEU A 5 -1.55 10.90 -7.89
N LEU A 6 -1.46 9.95 -6.97
CA LEU A 6 -1.44 8.53 -7.32
C LEU A 6 -2.88 8.07 -7.48
N VAL A 7 -3.27 7.66 -8.68
CA VAL A 7 -4.58 7.10 -8.96
C VAL A 7 -4.45 5.60 -9.12
N GLY A 8 -5.03 4.85 -8.19
CA GLY A 8 -5.10 3.40 -8.26
C GLY A 8 -6.32 2.91 -9.03
N THR A 9 -6.13 1.90 -9.87
CA THR A 9 -7.19 1.27 -10.65
C THR A 9 -7.08 -0.25 -10.59
N SER A 10 -8.04 -0.96 -11.17
CA SER A 10 -7.94 -2.41 -11.35
C SER A 10 -6.93 -2.84 -12.43
N LYS A 11 -6.31 -1.90 -13.14
CA LYS A 11 -5.38 -2.15 -14.25
C LYS A 11 -3.95 -1.66 -13.98
N GLY A 12 -3.72 -1.04 -12.83
CA GLY A 12 -2.44 -0.47 -12.42
C GLY A 12 -2.60 0.89 -11.74
N GLY A 13 -1.46 1.51 -11.44
CA GLY A 13 -1.36 2.84 -10.87
C GLY A 13 -0.96 3.88 -11.91
N PHE A 14 -1.43 5.11 -11.72
CA PHE A 14 -1.11 6.23 -12.60
C PHE A 14 -0.73 7.45 -11.78
N TRP A 15 0.31 8.17 -12.19
CA TRP A 15 0.51 9.53 -11.72
C TRP A 15 -0.33 10.48 -12.56
N VAL A 16 -1.09 11.32 -11.88
CA VAL A 16 -1.88 12.38 -12.49
C VAL A 16 -1.35 13.70 -11.95
N THR A 17 -0.75 14.51 -12.83
CA THR A 17 -0.05 15.74 -12.44
C THR A 17 -0.63 16.97 -13.08
N SER A 18 -0.58 18.10 -12.38
CA SER A 18 -0.99 19.39 -12.92
C SER A 18 -0.22 20.55 -12.30
N LYS A 19 0.15 21.54 -13.10
CA LYS A 19 0.75 22.80 -12.61
C LYS A 19 -0.28 23.77 -12.01
N GLY A 20 -1.55 23.67 -12.44
CA GLY A 20 -2.61 24.64 -12.12
C GLY A 20 -4.00 24.03 -11.89
N ARG A 21 -4.10 22.70 -11.76
CA ARG A 21 -5.34 21.92 -11.57
C ARG A 21 -6.39 22.10 -12.67
N ARG A 22 -5.96 22.49 -13.88
CA ARG A 22 -6.83 22.70 -15.06
C ARG A 22 -6.49 21.72 -16.17
N GLU A 23 -5.22 21.64 -16.52
CA GLU A 23 -4.67 20.67 -17.46
C GLU A 23 -3.93 19.58 -16.70
N TRP A 24 -4.09 18.33 -17.13
CA TRP A 24 -3.56 17.18 -16.42
C TRP A 24 -2.72 16.31 -17.36
N ALA A 25 -1.54 15.92 -16.91
CA ALA A 25 -0.71 14.91 -17.55
C ALA A 25 -0.85 13.59 -16.78
N VAL A 26 -0.87 12.47 -17.52
CA VAL A 26 -1.00 11.12 -16.97
C VAL A 26 0.22 10.31 -17.33
N GLU A 27 0.78 9.61 -16.35
CA GLU A 27 1.95 8.74 -16.50
C GLU A 27 1.64 7.36 -15.90
N GLY A 28 2.16 6.30 -16.53
CA GLY A 28 1.90 4.90 -16.20
C GLY A 28 1.44 4.08 -17.42
N PRO A 29 0.87 2.88 -17.22
CA PRO A 29 0.56 2.27 -15.92
C PRO A 29 1.80 1.73 -15.21
N PHE A 30 1.91 2.04 -13.91
CA PHE A 30 2.73 1.30 -12.96
C PHE A 30 1.96 0.05 -12.51
N PHE A 31 2.66 -0.99 -12.05
CA PHE A 31 2.05 -2.23 -11.55
C PHE A 31 1.08 -2.87 -12.56
N LYS A 32 1.48 -2.93 -13.84
CA LYS A 32 0.61 -3.38 -14.92
C LYS A 32 0.06 -4.78 -14.63
N GLY A 33 -1.27 -4.91 -14.67
CA GLY A 33 -1.97 -6.16 -14.37
C GLY A 33 -2.30 -6.39 -12.90
N TRP A 34 -1.88 -5.49 -12.01
CA TRP A 34 -2.23 -5.51 -10.59
C TRP A 34 -3.23 -4.39 -10.28
N LYS A 35 -4.10 -4.64 -9.31
CA LYS A 35 -4.99 -3.62 -8.74
C LYS A 35 -4.16 -2.75 -7.80
N VAL A 36 -4.19 -1.43 -7.93
CA VAL A 36 -3.61 -0.53 -6.92
C VAL A 36 -4.72 -0.11 -5.97
N THR A 37 -4.55 -0.46 -4.70
CA THR A 37 -5.63 -0.54 -3.72
C THR A 37 -5.51 0.48 -2.61
N ALA A 38 -4.28 0.87 -2.29
CA ALA A 38 -3.99 2.03 -1.45
C ALA A 38 -2.66 2.66 -1.88
N GLY A 39 -2.49 3.94 -1.57
CA GLY A 39 -1.25 4.68 -1.78
C GLY A 39 -1.01 5.63 -0.62
N LEU A 40 0.26 5.87 -0.29
CA LEU A 40 0.68 6.72 0.81
C LEU A 40 1.94 7.48 0.42
N ARG A 41 1.96 8.80 0.69
CA ARG A 41 3.20 9.56 0.77
C ARG A 41 3.75 9.41 2.18
N LEU A 42 4.98 8.90 2.32
CA LEU A 42 5.59 8.74 3.63
C LEU A 42 6.09 10.10 4.15
N ALA A 43 6.01 10.31 5.46
CA ALA A 43 6.44 11.53 6.14
C ALA A 43 7.94 11.76 5.98
N GLY A 44 8.74 10.69 5.95
CA GLY A 44 10.18 10.72 5.67
C GLY A 44 10.54 11.00 4.21
N GLY A 45 9.57 11.07 3.30
CA GLY A 45 9.79 11.14 1.87
C GLY A 45 9.55 9.79 1.17
N GLY A 46 9.42 9.82 -0.15
CA GLY A 46 9.03 8.65 -0.93
C GLY A 46 7.55 8.29 -0.83
N TRP A 47 7.21 7.15 -1.41
CA TRP A 47 5.87 6.68 -1.67
C TRP A 47 5.76 5.19 -1.36
N MET A 48 4.57 4.79 -0.95
CA MET A 48 4.18 3.41 -0.77
C MET A 48 2.90 3.15 -1.56
N ALA A 49 2.85 2.00 -2.22
CA ALA A 49 1.66 1.51 -2.91
C ALA A 49 1.35 0.09 -2.43
N ALA A 50 0.08 -0.14 -2.07
CA ALA A 50 -0.42 -1.49 -1.89
C ALA A 50 -1.12 -1.96 -3.16
N VAL A 51 -0.71 -3.14 -3.64
CA VAL A 51 -1.25 -3.78 -4.82
C VAL A 51 -1.88 -5.12 -4.49
N ALA A 52 -2.79 -5.57 -5.35
CA ALA A 52 -3.40 -6.89 -5.25
C ALA A 52 -3.55 -7.54 -6.64
N SER A 53 -3.23 -8.82 -6.71
CA SER A 53 -3.40 -9.68 -7.87
C SER A 53 -4.19 -10.93 -7.48
N ASP A 54 -5.08 -11.36 -8.37
CA ASP A 54 -5.84 -12.60 -8.17
C ASP A 54 -4.95 -13.84 -8.36
N ILE A 55 -3.75 -13.69 -8.94
CA ILE A 55 -2.78 -14.76 -9.19
C ILE A 55 -1.66 -14.75 -8.14
N TYR A 56 -1.09 -13.58 -7.87
CA TYR A 56 0.11 -13.45 -7.02
C TYR A 56 -0.21 -12.98 -5.59
N GLY A 57 -1.46 -12.62 -5.32
CA GLY A 57 -1.86 -12.09 -4.03
C GLY A 57 -1.51 -10.60 -3.85
N PRO A 58 -1.54 -10.12 -2.60
CA PRO A 58 -1.21 -8.75 -2.23
C PRO A 58 0.31 -8.51 -2.20
N ALA A 59 0.73 -7.27 -2.44
CA ALA A 59 2.10 -6.85 -2.19
C ALA A 59 2.17 -5.36 -1.82
N ILE A 60 3.26 -4.98 -1.14
CA ILE A 60 3.62 -3.58 -0.90
C ILE A 60 4.82 -3.23 -1.79
N PHE A 61 4.77 -2.06 -2.40
CA PHE A 61 5.89 -1.48 -3.13
C PHE A 61 6.28 -0.13 -2.51
N LEU A 62 7.58 0.14 -2.49
CA LEU A 62 8.18 1.40 -2.06
C LEU A 62 8.86 2.09 -3.23
N SER A 63 8.90 3.42 -3.20
CA SER A 63 9.58 4.22 -4.20
C SER A 63 10.06 5.54 -3.59
N GLU A 64 11.27 5.97 -3.90
CA GLU A 64 11.78 7.27 -3.42
C GLU A 64 11.27 8.45 -4.27
N ASP A 65 11.15 8.24 -5.58
CA ASP A 65 10.81 9.26 -6.59
C ASP A 65 9.36 9.14 -7.12
N GLY A 66 8.74 7.98 -6.92
CA GLY A 66 7.45 7.58 -7.47
C GLY A 66 7.56 6.95 -8.87
N GLU A 67 8.75 6.81 -9.43
CA GLU A 67 8.99 6.31 -10.79
C GLU A 67 9.54 4.89 -10.74
N GLU A 68 10.57 4.66 -9.92
CA GLU A 68 11.14 3.33 -9.69
C GLU A 68 10.55 2.70 -8.43
N TRP A 69 9.96 1.51 -8.56
CA TRP A 69 9.25 0.84 -7.49
C TRP A 69 9.91 -0.49 -7.15
N GLU A 70 10.20 -0.69 -5.87
CA GLU A 70 10.74 -1.93 -5.32
C GLU A 70 9.66 -2.68 -4.53
N GLN A 71 9.50 -3.97 -4.80
CA GLN A 71 8.61 -4.82 -4.03
C GLN A 71 9.24 -5.10 -2.66
N VAL A 72 8.48 -4.89 -1.59
CA VAL A 72 8.88 -5.28 -0.24
C VAL A 72 8.88 -6.81 -0.14
N ALA A 73 9.99 -7.38 0.35
CA ALA A 73 10.15 -8.83 0.48
C ALA A 73 9.18 -9.44 1.50
N GLU A 74 9.06 -8.80 2.66
CA GLU A 74 8.24 -9.24 3.79
C GLU A 74 7.06 -8.28 3.97
N GLY A 75 6.04 -8.40 3.12
CA GLY A 75 4.81 -7.64 3.24
C GLY A 75 3.95 -8.09 4.44
N PRO A 76 2.82 -7.41 4.72
CA PRO A 76 1.87 -7.87 5.72
C PRO A 76 1.44 -9.31 5.47
N GLU A 77 1.61 -10.18 6.47
CA GLU A 77 1.25 -11.59 6.41
C GLU A 77 0.84 -12.12 7.79
N TYR A 78 -0.16 -13.00 7.84
CA TYR A 78 -0.55 -13.65 9.09
C TYR A 78 0.49 -14.72 9.49
N PRO A 79 0.70 -14.96 10.79
CA PRO A 79 1.68 -15.94 11.25
C PRO A 79 1.46 -17.35 10.69
N ASP A 80 2.53 -18.14 10.62
CA ASP A 80 2.46 -19.54 10.24
C ASP A 80 1.44 -20.33 11.09
N GLY A 81 0.64 -21.15 10.43
CA GLY A 81 -0.44 -21.92 11.08
C GLY A 81 -1.76 -21.17 11.22
N ASP A 82 -1.81 -19.89 10.84
CA ASP A 82 -3.07 -19.16 10.69
C ASP A 82 -3.76 -19.55 9.36
N ASP A 83 -5.06 -19.86 9.43
CA ASP A 83 -5.87 -20.20 8.26
C ASP A 83 -6.23 -18.96 7.42
N ARG A 84 -6.08 -17.75 7.97
CA ARG A 84 -6.32 -16.50 7.28
C ARG A 84 -5.27 -16.28 6.19
N ARG A 85 -5.72 -15.71 5.07
CA ARG A 85 -4.87 -15.34 3.94
C ARG A 85 -5.18 -13.92 3.52
N LEU A 86 -4.18 -13.05 3.58
CA LEU A 86 -4.32 -11.67 3.13
C LEU A 86 -4.51 -11.67 1.61
N ARG A 87 -5.58 -11.02 1.12
CA ARG A 87 -5.76 -10.81 -0.34
C ARG A 87 -5.55 -9.38 -0.76
N GLN A 88 -5.80 -8.43 0.14
CA GLN A 88 -5.74 -7.02 -0.20
C GLN A 88 -5.52 -6.15 1.04
N VAL A 89 -4.72 -5.09 0.87
CA VAL A 89 -4.66 -3.95 1.79
C VAL A 89 -5.66 -2.90 1.32
N TRP A 90 -6.55 -2.44 2.19
CA TRP A 90 -7.57 -1.45 1.84
C TRP A 90 -7.13 -0.02 2.14
N THR A 91 -6.27 0.15 3.15
CA THR A 91 -5.81 1.48 3.56
C THR A 91 -4.39 1.43 4.10
N LEU A 92 -3.66 2.50 3.81
CA LEU A 92 -2.33 2.78 4.35
C LEU A 92 -2.36 4.13 5.06
N ARG A 93 -1.85 4.19 6.29
CA ARG A 93 -1.74 5.43 7.06
C ARG A 93 -0.42 5.44 7.80
N GLU A 94 0.16 6.61 7.99
CA GLU A 94 1.32 6.78 8.84
C GLU A 94 0.99 7.72 9.99
N ASN A 95 1.47 7.36 11.18
CA ASN A 95 1.38 8.21 12.36
C ASN A 95 2.62 8.00 13.23
N ARG A 96 3.31 9.09 13.56
CA ARG A 96 4.49 9.10 14.45
C ARG A 96 5.57 8.06 14.07
N GLY A 97 5.81 7.88 12.77
CA GLY A 97 6.81 6.95 12.25
C GLY A 97 6.35 5.50 12.14
N THR A 98 5.14 5.17 12.59
CA THR A 98 4.53 3.85 12.37
C THR A 98 3.59 3.91 11.17
N VAL A 99 3.78 2.99 10.23
CA VAL A 99 2.85 2.76 9.13
C VAL A 99 1.84 1.68 9.54
N TYR A 100 0.58 1.91 9.22
CA TYR A 100 -0.55 1.02 9.49
C TYR A 100 -1.16 0.57 8.17
N ALA A 101 -1.36 -0.73 8.02
CA ALA A 101 -2.08 -1.34 6.92
C ALA A 101 -3.37 -1.97 7.44
N GLY A 102 -4.50 -1.38 7.08
CA GLY A 102 -5.80 -2.01 7.28
C GLY A 102 -6.10 -2.91 6.09
N VAL A 103 -6.40 -4.18 6.36
CA VAL A 103 -6.47 -5.23 5.34
C VAL A 103 -7.87 -5.83 5.27
N GLN A 104 -8.09 -6.70 4.27
CA GLN A 104 -9.30 -7.51 4.19
C GLN A 104 -9.62 -8.22 5.53
N ASP A 105 -10.91 -8.45 5.79
CA ASP A 105 -11.43 -9.08 7.01
C ASP A 105 -11.18 -8.23 8.26
N ALA A 106 -11.00 -6.92 8.02
CA ALA A 106 -10.74 -5.88 9.01
C ALA A 106 -9.47 -6.10 9.85
N GLY A 107 -8.50 -6.88 9.35
CA GLY A 107 -7.21 -7.06 10.02
C GLY A 107 -6.36 -5.78 10.00
N LEU A 108 -5.40 -5.69 10.92
CA LEU A 108 -4.46 -4.58 11.04
C LEU A 108 -3.03 -5.09 11.21
N PHE A 109 -2.14 -4.45 10.46
CA PHE A 109 -0.70 -4.67 10.52
C PHE A 109 0.02 -3.34 10.72
N THR A 110 1.18 -3.38 11.35
CA THR A 110 2.02 -2.22 11.58
C THR A 110 3.44 -2.44 11.07
N SER A 111 4.08 -1.35 10.68
CA SER A 111 5.49 -1.32 10.35
C SER A 111 6.16 -0.15 11.06
N GLY A 112 7.28 -0.43 11.74
CA GLY A 112 8.10 0.58 12.43
C GLY A 112 9.30 1.08 11.62
N ASP A 113 9.51 0.55 10.41
CA ASP A 113 10.72 0.76 9.60
C ASP A 113 10.43 1.34 8.20
N GLY A 114 9.32 2.08 8.09
CA GLY A 114 8.90 2.71 6.83
C GLY A 114 8.22 1.73 5.85
N GLY A 115 7.74 0.59 6.33
CA GLY A 115 7.03 -0.41 5.54
C GLY A 115 7.90 -1.49 4.93
N ARG A 116 9.14 -1.66 5.42
CA ARG A 116 10.08 -2.69 4.95
C ARG A 116 9.83 -4.05 5.60
N SER A 117 9.32 -4.05 6.82
CA SER A 117 8.81 -5.23 7.53
C SER A 117 7.47 -4.92 8.19
N TRP A 118 6.65 -5.95 8.42
CA TRP A 118 5.29 -5.81 8.93
C TRP A 118 4.98 -6.84 10.00
N GLU A 119 4.28 -6.38 11.04
CA GLU A 119 3.83 -7.22 12.16
C GLU A 119 2.30 -7.16 12.28
N PRO A 120 1.61 -8.27 12.57
CA PRO A 120 0.18 -8.23 12.90
C PRO A 120 -0.03 -7.46 14.20
N VAL A 121 -1.24 -6.93 14.40
CA VAL A 121 -1.67 -6.34 15.68
C VAL A 121 -2.61 -7.32 16.40
N PRO A 122 -2.12 -8.21 17.30
CA PRO A 122 -2.94 -9.28 17.88
C PRO A 122 -4.12 -8.77 18.68
N GLY A 123 -3.93 -7.66 19.41
CA GLY A 123 -5.01 -7.06 20.21
C GLY A 123 -6.23 -6.62 19.39
N LEU A 124 -6.05 -6.36 18.09
CA LEU A 124 -7.16 -6.16 17.18
C LEU A 124 -7.51 -7.44 16.42
N ASN A 125 -6.53 -8.14 15.86
CA ASN A 125 -6.73 -9.27 14.95
C ASN A 125 -7.31 -10.51 15.61
N ASP A 126 -7.02 -10.71 16.90
CA ASP A 126 -7.39 -11.90 17.67
C ASP A 126 -8.33 -11.52 18.84
N HIS A 127 -8.95 -10.34 18.74
CA HIS A 127 -9.92 -9.89 19.72
C HIS A 127 -11.10 -10.86 19.78
N GLU A 128 -11.53 -11.21 20.99
CA GLU A 128 -12.54 -12.22 21.30
C GLU A 128 -13.94 -11.97 20.70
N THR A 129 -14.20 -10.74 20.22
CA THR A 129 -15.48 -10.36 19.60
C THR A 129 -15.45 -10.36 18.07
N ARG A 130 -14.41 -10.88 17.43
CA ARG A 130 -14.32 -11.00 15.96
C ARG A 130 -15.04 -12.22 15.42
#